data_AF-A0A5S4U6M0-F1
#
_entry.id   AF-A0A5S4U6M0-F1
#
_cell.length_a   1.000
_cell.length_b   1.000
_cell.length_c   1.000
_cell.angle_alpha   90.00
_cell.angle_beta   90.00
_cell.angle_gamma   90.00
#
_symmetry.space_group_name_H-M   'P 1'
#
loop_
_entity.id
_entity.type
_entity.pdbx_description
1 polymer ?
#
loop_
_entity_poly.entity_id
_entity_poly.type
_entity_poly.pdbx_seq_one_letter_code
_entity_poly.pdbx_strand_id
1 'polypeptide(L)'
;MGTIHFRIDEETKRLAMKAAERQQVSLTELMRQRAEELAEEERQYQRHTGDEWLEAKIQEAFARYDAGEVQFISNDEASQRMAALKAQAARGEL
;
A
#
# COMPACT_ATOMS: atom_id res chain seq x y z
N MET A 1 -24.14 9.86 6.13
CA MET A 1 -23.52 9.74 7.47
C MET A 1 -24.11 8.51 8.12
N GLY A 2 -23.29 7.47 8.35
CA GLY A 2 -23.74 6.22 8.97
C GLY A 2 -23.37 6.18 10.45
N THR A 3 -24.17 5.53 11.28
CA THR A 3 -23.88 5.36 12.72
C THR A 3 -23.40 3.93 12.97
N ILE A 4 -22.25 3.80 13.63
CA ILE A 4 -21.70 2.50 14.03
C ILE A 4 -21.93 2.32 15.54
N HIS A 5 -22.55 1.20 15.92
CA HIS A 5 -22.77 0.84 17.32
C HIS A 5 -21.79 -0.26 17.72
N PHE A 6 -20.98 0.01 18.74
CA PHE A 6 -20.05 -0.97 19.30
C PHE A 6 -20.60 -1.55 20.60
N ARG A 7 -20.48 -2.86 20.77
CA ARG A 7 -20.71 -3.52 22.05
C ARG A 7 -19.35 -3.79 22.69
N ILE A 8 -19.10 -3.15 23.82
CA ILE A 8 -17.84 -3.24 24.56
C ILE A 8 -18.14 -3.39 26.06
N ASP A 9 -17.22 -4.01 26.79
CA ASP A 9 -17.31 -4.13 28.25
C ASP A 9 -17.16 -2.77 28.93
N GLU A 10 -17.80 -2.62 30.09
CA GLU A 10 -17.85 -1.34 30.80
C GLU A 10 -16.47 -0.88 31.28
N GLU A 11 -15.59 -1.83 31.63
CA GLU A 11 -14.20 -1.51 31.98
C GLU A 11 -13.43 -0.95 30.78
N THR A 12 -13.55 -1.60 29.62
CA THR A 12 -12.92 -1.16 28.36
C THR A 12 -13.41 0.22 27.96
N LYS A 13 -14.73 0.47 28.06
CA LYS A 13 -15.33 1.78 27.81
C LYS A 13 -14.75 2.86 28.74
N ARG A 14 -14.63 2.57 30.04
CA ARG A 14 -14.07 3.51 31.01
C ARG A 14 -12.61 3.83 30.72
N LEU A 15 -11.80 2.84 30.37
CA LEU A 15 -10.40 3.03 29.99
C LEU A 15 -10.27 3.84 28.69
N ALA A 16 -11.10 3.55 27.69
CA ALA A 16 -11.12 4.27 26.43
C ALA A 16 -11.51 5.75 26.62
N MET A 17 -12.50 6.04 27.47
CA MET A 17 -12.87 7.43 27.82
C MET A 17 -11.73 8.16 28.52
N LYS A 18 -11.06 7.54 29.50
CA LYS A 18 -9.86 8.14 30.14
C LYS A 18 -8.73 8.41 29.15
N ALA A 19 -8.52 7.51 28.18
CA ALA A 19 -7.51 7.70 27.14
C ALA A 19 -7.85 8.87 26.21
N ALA A 20 -9.14 9.07 25.91
CA ALA A 20 -9.64 10.19 25.13
C ALA A 20 -9.48 11.53 25.90
N GLU A 21 -9.84 11.55 27.18
CA GLU A 21 -9.65 12.71 28.07
C GLU A 21 -8.18 13.14 28.14
N ARG A 22 -7.25 12.18 28.27
CA ARG A 22 -5.80 12.46 28.27
C ARG A 22 -5.32 13.13 26.98
N GLN A 23 -5.97 12.82 25.86
CA GLN A 23 -5.66 13.38 24.54
C GLN A 23 -6.51 14.61 24.21
N GLN A 24 -7.34 15.09 25.15
CA GLN A 24 -8.24 16.24 24.98
C GLN A 24 -9.21 16.11 23.79
N VAL A 25 -9.55 14.89 23.41
CA VAL A 25 -10.46 14.58 22.29
C VAL A 25 -11.62 13.73 22.78
N SER A 26 -12.75 13.77 22.06
CA SER A 26 -13.88 12.89 22.39
C SER A 26 -13.59 11.45 21.98
N LEU A 27 -14.16 10.46 22.69
CA LEU A 27 -14.04 9.06 22.30
C LEU A 27 -14.58 8.82 20.88
N THR A 28 -15.66 9.50 20.50
CA THR A 28 -16.25 9.42 19.16
C THR A 28 -15.30 9.95 18.08
N GLU A 29 -14.57 11.03 18.36
CA GLU A 29 -13.55 11.57 17.45
C GLU A 29 -12.45 10.54 17.20
N LEU A 30 -11.89 9.97 18.28
CA LEU A 30 -10.86 8.93 18.18
C LEU A 30 -11.36 7.71 17.41
N MET A 31 -12.57 7.23 17.70
CA MET A 31 -13.13 6.07 17.00
C MET A 31 -13.38 6.35 15.52
N ARG A 32 -13.76 7.60 15.17
CA ARG A 32 -13.89 8.00 13.76
C ARG A 32 -12.53 7.99 13.07
N GLN A 33 -11.53 8.63 13.66
CA GLN A 33 -10.18 8.64 13.11
C GLN A 33 -9.64 7.22 12.92
N ARG A 34 -9.82 6.34 13.91
CA ARG A 34 -9.43 4.92 13.78
C ARG A 34 -10.16 4.19 12.66
N ALA A 35 -11.45 4.48 12.45
CA ALA A 35 -12.19 3.89 11.35
C ALA A 35 -11.71 4.41 9.98
N GLU A 36 -11.32 5.69 9.89
CA GLU A 36 -10.74 6.27 8.67
C GLU A 36 -9.35 5.69 8.36
N GLU A 37 -8.50 5.54 9.38
CA GLU A 37 -7.19 4.88 9.29
C GLU A 37 -7.35 3.44 8.77
N LEU A 38 -8.25 2.65 9.39
CA LEU A 38 -8.52 1.27 8.97
C LEU A 38 -9.03 1.20 7.52
N ALA A 39 -9.87 2.14 7.11
CA ALA A 39 -10.37 2.20 5.73
C ALA A 39 -9.25 2.55 4.74
N GLU A 40 -8.28 3.37 5.12
CA GLU A 40 -7.11 3.66 4.27
C GLU A 40 -6.17 2.46 4.17
N GLU A 41 -5.93 1.76 5.28
CA GLU A 41 -5.16 0.51 5.29
C GLU A 41 -5.77 -0.52 4.34
N GLU A 42 -7.09 -0.70 4.39
CA GLU A 42 -7.80 -1.61 3.48
C GLU A 42 -7.71 -1.14 2.02
N ARG A 43 -7.85 0.17 1.75
CA ARG A 43 -7.66 0.72 0.40
C ARG A 43 -6.23 0.51 -0.12
N GLN A 44 -5.24 0.58 0.74
CA GLN A 44 -3.85 0.31 0.37
C GLN A 44 -3.66 -1.18 0.11
N TYR A 45 -4.19 -2.04 0.98
CA TYR A 45 -4.16 -3.48 0.79
C TYR A 45 -4.83 -3.87 -0.53
N GLN A 46 -6.00 -3.32 -0.86
CA GLN A 46 -6.68 -3.55 -2.13
C GLN A 46 -5.92 -2.97 -3.32
N ARG A 47 -5.21 -1.84 -3.19
CA ARG A 47 -4.32 -1.33 -4.26
C ARG A 47 -3.06 -2.17 -4.46
N HIS A 48 -2.56 -2.81 -3.40
CA HIS A 48 -1.38 -3.66 -3.45
C HIS A 48 -1.71 -5.11 -3.82
N THR A 49 -2.90 -5.59 -3.49
CA THR A 49 -3.37 -6.97 -3.71
C THR A 49 -4.25 -7.06 -4.95
N GLY A 50 -5.04 -6.02 -5.22
CA GLY A 50 -5.66 -5.81 -6.50
C GLY A 50 -4.54 -5.58 -7.49
N ASP A 51 -4.54 -6.38 -8.54
CA ASP A 51 -3.56 -6.34 -9.62
C ASP A 51 -3.48 -4.97 -10.32
N GLU A 52 -4.14 -3.91 -9.86
CA GLU A 52 -4.15 -2.56 -10.46
C GLU A 52 -2.75 -2.03 -10.75
N TRP A 53 -1.78 -2.21 -9.85
CA TRP A 53 -0.40 -1.82 -10.13
C TRP A 53 0.24 -2.68 -11.22
N LEU A 54 0.00 -3.98 -11.19
CA LEU A 54 0.51 -4.92 -12.19
C LEU A 54 -0.15 -4.71 -13.55
N GLU A 55 -1.47 -4.49 -13.57
CA GLU A 55 -2.31 -4.19 -14.71
C GLU A 55 -1.89 -2.87 -15.34
N ALA A 56 -1.66 -1.82 -14.54
CA ALA A 56 -1.10 -0.56 -15.03
C ALA A 56 0.27 -0.76 -15.69
N LYS A 57 1.15 -1.60 -15.10
CA LYS A 57 2.47 -1.92 -15.68
C LYS A 57 2.36 -2.75 -16.95
N ILE A 58 1.41 -3.66 -17.02
CA ILE A 58 1.12 -4.45 -18.22
C ILE A 58 0.59 -3.53 -19.33
N GLN A 59 -0.37 -2.65 -19.03
CA GLN A 59 -0.91 -1.67 -19.98
C GLN A 59 0.18 -0.73 -20.50
N GLU A 60 1.08 -0.24 -19.63
CA GLU A 60 2.24 0.58 -20.04
C GLU A 60 3.17 -0.20 -20.98
N ALA A 61 3.44 -1.47 -20.70
CA ALA A 61 4.27 -2.31 -21.57
C ALA A 61 3.63 -2.53 -22.96
N PHE A 62 2.31 -2.75 -23.01
CA PHE A 62 1.58 -2.87 -24.27
C PHE A 62 1.53 -1.54 -25.04
N ALA A 63 1.32 -0.41 -24.36
CA ALA A 63 1.35 0.90 -25.00
C ALA A 63 2.72 1.19 -25.65
N ARG A 64 3.83 0.81 -24.99
CA ARG A 64 5.18 0.93 -25.56
C ARG A 64 5.41 -0.02 -26.73
N TYR A 65 4.81 -1.21 -26.69
CA TYR A 65 4.84 -2.15 -27.81
C TYR A 65 4.12 -1.57 -29.03
N ASP A 66 2.91 -1.04 -28.84
CA ASP A 66 2.12 -0.41 -29.90
C ASP A 66 2.79 0.86 -30.47
N ALA A 67 3.52 1.60 -29.64
CA ALA A 67 4.32 2.75 -30.05
C ALA A 67 5.63 2.38 -30.78
N GLY A 68 5.99 1.10 -30.84
CA GLY A 68 7.23 0.62 -31.46
C GLY A 68 8.50 0.91 -30.65
N GLU A 69 8.37 1.22 -29.36
CA GLU A 69 9.49 1.56 -28.46
C GLU A 69 10.09 0.34 -27.75
N VAL A 70 9.65 -0.87 -28.10
CA VAL A 70 10.08 -2.11 -27.46
C VAL A 70 11.24 -2.72 -28.22
N GLN A 71 12.33 -2.99 -27.50
CA GLN A 71 13.47 -3.77 -27.99
C GLN A 71 13.43 -5.15 -27.37
N PHE A 72 13.39 -6.18 -28.21
CA PHE A 72 13.51 -7.56 -27.78
C PHE A 72 14.99 -7.92 -27.70
N ILE A 73 15.39 -8.48 -26.55
CA ILE A 73 16.75 -8.99 -26.34
C ILE A 73 16.69 -10.51 -26.15
N SER A 74 17.79 -11.19 -26.49
CA SER A 74 17.88 -12.64 -26.29
C SER A 74 17.97 -12.99 -24.80
N ASN A 75 17.65 -14.23 -24.46
CA ASN A 75 17.77 -14.72 -23.08
C ASN A 75 19.22 -14.61 -22.55
N ASP A 76 20.20 -14.86 -23.41
CA ASP A 76 21.62 -14.77 -23.06
C ASP A 76 22.03 -13.31 -22.78
N GLU A 77 21.57 -12.38 -23.61
CA GLU A 77 21.82 -10.95 -23.44
C GLU A 77 21.15 -10.39 -22.17
N ALA A 78 19.90 -10.79 -21.91
CA ALA A 78 19.19 -10.43 -20.68
C ALA A 78 19.92 -10.93 -19.43
N SER A 79 20.40 -12.18 -19.47
CA SER A 79 21.14 -12.80 -18.37
C SER A 79 22.45 -12.07 -18.08
N GLN A 80 23.19 -11.69 -19.12
CA GLN A 80 24.44 -10.93 -18.98
C GLN A 80 24.21 -9.53 -18.41
N ARG A 81 23.20 -8.80 -18.90
CA ARG A 81 22.84 -7.46 -18.39
C ARG A 81 22.44 -7.52 -16.91
N MET A 82 21.63 -8.51 -16.53
CA MET A 82 21.24 -8.70 -15.13
C MET A 82 22.42 -9.06 -14.22
N ALA A 83 23.35 -9.89 -14.71
CA ALA A 83 24.56 -10.22 -13.95
C ALA A 83 25.45 -8.99 -13.73
N ALA A 84 25.60 -8.13 -14.75
CA ALA A 84 26.34 -6.88 -14.65
C ALA A 84 25.69 -5.90 -13.66
N LEU A 85 24.36 -5.73 -13.72
CA LEU A 85 23.60 -4.89 -12.78
C LEU A 85 23.71 -5.39 -11.33
N LYS A 86 23.61 -6.72 -11.11
CA LYS A 86 23.82 -7.31 -9.78
C LYS A 86 25.22 -7.06 -9.25
N ALA A 87 26.23 -7.11 -10.12
CA ALA A 87 27.61 -6.84 -9.74
C ALA A 87 27.83 -5.35 -9.38
N GLN A 88 27.18 -4.41 -10.08
CA GLN A 88 27.21 -2.97 -9.74
C GLN A 88 26.46 -2.68 -8.44
N ALA A 89 25.29 -3.32 -8.23
CA ALA A 89 24.53 -3.24 -6.98
C ALA A 89 25.37 -3.67 -5.77
N ALA A 90 26.06 -4.80 -5.89
CA ALA A 90 26.91 -5.34 -4.84
C ALA A 90 28.11 -4.45 -4.50
N ARG A 91 28.52 -3.59 -5.43
CA ARG A 91 29.59 -2.59 -5.22
C ARG A 91 29.06 -1.25 -4.70
N GLY A 92 27.73 -1.08 -4.63
CA GLY A 92 27.10 0.18 -4.23
C GLY A 92 27.17 1.29 -5.28
N GLU A 93 27.35 0.93 -6.56
CA GLU A 93 27.49 1.87 -7.68
C GLU A 93 26.17 2.09 -8.46
N LEU A 94 25.04 1.68 -7.86
CA LEU A 94 23.70 1.88 -8.40
C LEU A 94 23.05 3.18 -7.89
#